data_AF-A0A537QZ47-F1
#
_entry.id   AF-A0A537QZ47-F1
#
_cell.length_a   1.000
_cell.length_b   1.000
_cell.length_c   1.000
_cell.angle_alpha   90.00
_cell.angle_beta   90.00
_cell.angle_gamma   90.00
#
_symmetry.space_group_name_H-M   'P 1'
#
loop_
_entity.id
_entity.type
_entity.pdbx_description
1 polymer ?
#
loop_
_entity_poly.entity_id
_entity_poly.type
_entity_poly.pdbx_seq_one_letter_code
_entity_poly.pdbx_strand_id
1 'polypeptide(L)'
;MTDMALDEKKRAYGNDLLLASAMVAAGIVMSGVALMQLSTHSPQVAQATPPLQSSPPSQDNKVPAESKPGGERPTTPAPEPARPDPQAQKEGAKAALPPAPAEKMAPPITEK
;
A
#
# COMPACT_ATOMS: atom_id res chain seq x y z
N MET A 1 16.57 52.75 -26.75
CA MET A 1 16.69 51.35 -27.24
C MET A 1 16.70 50.32 -26.11
N THR A 2 16.97 50.70 -24.86
CA THR A 2 17.04 49.80 -23.69
C THR A 2 15.69 49.42 -23.10
N ASP A 3 14.70 50.32 -23.13
CA ASP A 3 13.39 50.10 -22.49
C ASP A 3 12.60 48.96 -23.14
N MET A 4 12.56 48.92 -24.47
CA MET A 4 11.82 47.91 -25.24
C MET A 4 12.34 46.48 -24.96
N ALA A 5 13.66 46.32 -24.80
CA ALA A 5 14.29 45.05 -24.48
C ALA A 5 14.09 44.61 -23.02
N LEU A 6 13.76 45.55 -22.12
CA LEU A 6 13.44 45.27 -20.72
C LEU A 6 11.97 44.84 -20.58
N ASP A 7 11.06 45.51 -21.31
CA ASP A 7 9.65 45.13 -21.37
C ASP A 7 9.44 43.72 -21.94
N GLU A 8 10.17 43.34 -22.98
CA GLU A 8 10.14 41.98 -23.54
C GLU A 8 10.57 40.92 -22.52
N LYS A 9 11.68 41.17 -21.80
CA LYS A 9 12.14 40.26 -20.74
C LYS A 9 11.13 40.12 -19.61
N LYS A 10 10.50 41.22 -19.21
CA LYS A 10 9.46 41.23 -18.17
C LYS A 10 8.23 40.43 -18.60
N ARG A 11 7.82 40.54 -19.86
CA ARG A 11 6.70 39.75 -20.42
C ARG A 11 7.05 38.26 -20.51
N ALA A 12 8.25 37.92 -20.98
CA ALA A 12 8.72 36.54 -21.02
C ALA A 12 8.74 35.92 -19.62
N TYR A 13 9.31 36.62 -18.64
CA TYR A 13 9.32 36.18 -17.24
C TYR A 13 7.92 36.01 -16.66
N GLY A 14 6.99 36.92 -16.98
CA GLY A 14 5.59 36.81 -16.56
C GLY A 14 4.91 35.56 -17.13
N ASN A 15 5.15 35.26 -18.41
CA ASN A 15 4.61 34.07 -19.06
C ASN A 15 5.20 32.77 -18.48
N ASP A 16 6.50 32.75 -18.21
CA ASP A 16 7.16 31.60 -17.58
C ASP A 16 6.65 31.37 -16.16
N LEU A 17 6.43 32.45 -15.39
CA LEU A 17 5.86 32.36 -14.05
C LEU A 17 4.40 31.85 -14.08
N LEU A 18 3.60 32.29 -15.06
CA LEU A 18 2.24 31.78 -15.25
C LEU A 18 2.26 30.29 -15.61
N LEU A 19 3.16 29.87 -16.50
CA LEU A 19 3.30 28.46 -16.87
C LEU A 19 3.74 27.59 -15.69
N ALA A 20 4.74 28.04 -14.92
CA ALA A 20 5.19 27.36 -13.72
C ALA A 20 4.07 27.26 -12.67
N SER A 21 3.34 28.35 -12.44
CA SER A 21 2.20 28.38 -11.54
C SER A 21 1.10 27.39 -11.97
N ALA A 22 0.80 27.33 -13.27
CA ALA A 22 -0.18 26.40 -13.83
C ALA A 22 0.25 24.93 -13.61
N MET A 23 1.53 24.60 -13.80
CA MET A 23 2.03 23.24 -13.53
C MET A 23 1.90 22.85 -12.05
N VAL A 24 2.25 23.76 -11.13
CA VAL A 24 2.12 23.52 -9.69
C VAL A 24 0.65 23.32 -9.31
N ALA A 25 -0.25 24.18 -9.79
CA ALA A 25 -1.68 24.07 -9.53
C ALA A 25 -2.25 22.75 -10.05
N ALA A 26 -1.87 22.33 -11.27
CA ALA A 26 -2.30 21.06 -11.83
C ALA A 26 -1.85 19.85 -10.98
N GLY A 27 -0.61 19.86 -10.49
CA GLY A 27 -0.08 18.81 -9.61
C GLY A 27 -0.82 18.73 -8.27
N ILE A 28 -1.14 19.88 -7.66
CA ILE A 28 -1.91 19.95 -6.41
C ILE A 28 -3.33 19.41 -6.62
N VAL A 29 -3.98 19.80 -7.71
CA VAL A 29 -5.34 19.31 -8.03
C VAL A 29 -5.35 17.79 -8.22
N MET A 30 -4.43 17.24 -9.03
CA MET A 30 -4.33 15.78 -9.21
C MET A 30 -4.06 15.05 -7.89
N SER A 31 -3.17 15.58 -7.05
CA SER A 31 -2.87 15.00 -5.73
C SER A 31 -4.10 15.02 -4.81
N GLY A 32 -4.83 16.14 -4.77
CA GLY A 32 -6.06 16.26 -4.00
C GLY A 32 -7.16 15.30 -4.45
N VAL A 33 -7.34 15.14 -5.77
CA VAL A 33 -8.30 14.18 -6.35
C VAL A 33 -7.93 12.74 -5.99
N ALA A 34 -6.65 12.37 -6.05
CA ALA A 34 -6.20 11.03 -5.65
C ALA A 34 -6.48 10.74 -4.17
N LEU A 35 -6.25 11.73 -3.29
CA LEU A 35 -6.54 11.60 -1.86
C LEU A 35 -8.05 11.50 -1.57
N MET A 36 -8.89 12.26 -2.26
CA MET A 36 -10.35 12.16 -2.14
C MET A 36 -10.87 10.78 -2.58
N GLN A 37 -10.31 10.21 -3.64
CA GLN A 37 -10.65 8.85 -4.07
C GLN A 37 -10.25 7.80 -3.02
N LEU A 38 -9.08 7.98 -2.40
CA LEU A 38 -8.64 7.10 -1.32
C LEU A 38 -9.51 7.23 -0.06
N SER A 39 -9.94 8.44 0.30
CA SER A 39 -10.80 8.65 1.48
C SER A 39 -12.23 8.16 1.28
N THR A 40 -12.70 8.08 0.04
CA THR A 40 -14.06 7.60 -0.29
C THR A 40 -14.12 6.09 -0.48
N HIS A 41 -12.98 5.44 -0.74
CA HIS A 41 -12.89 3.98 -0.73
C HIS A 41 -12.66 3.46 0.68
N SER A 42 -13.56 2.59 1.16
CA SER A 42 -13.26 1.77 2.33
C SER A 42 -12.03 0.91 2.00
N PRO A 43 -10.94 0.97 2.79
CA PRO A 43 -9.78 0.13 2.53
C PRO A 43 -10.24 -1.33 2.62
N GLN A 44 -10.30 -2.02 1.48
CA GLN A 44 -10.41 -3.48 1.45
C GLN A 44 -9.06 -4.03 1.90
N VAL A 45 -8.86 -4.05 3.21
CA VAL A 45 -7.79 -4.83 3.81
C VAL A 45 -8.14 -6.29 3.52
N ALA A 46 -7.34 -6.94 2.68
CA ALA A 46 -7.36 -8.39 2.60
C ALA A 46 -6.81 -8.91 3.93
N GLN A 47 -7.70 -9.10 4.89
CA GLN A 47 -7.32 -9.70 6.17
C GLN A 47 -6.83 -11.11 5.86
N ALA A 48 -5.52 -11.35 5.96
CA ALA A 48 -4.91 -12.65 5.70
C ALA A 48 -5.27 -13.71 6.78
N THR A 49 -6.19 -13.39 7.69
CA THR A 49 -6.69 -14.29 8.73
C THR A 49 -8.08 -13.81 9.15
N PRO A 50 -9.10 -14.69 9.20
CA PRO A 50 -10.38 -14.36 9.83
C PRO A 50 -10.15 -13.83 11.25
N PRO A 51 -10.92 -12.85 11.73
CA PRO A 51 -10.85 -12.45 13.13
C PRO A 51 -11.26 -13.67 13.96
N LEU A 52 -10.34 -14.16 14.79
CA LEU A 52 -10.67 -15.17 15.80
C LEU A 52 -11.78 -14.59 16.67
N GLN A 53 -12.98 -15.17 16.55
CA GLN A 53 -14.13 -14.83 17.40
C GLN A 53 -13.73 -15.02 18.85
N SER A 54 -13.33 -13.94 19.50
CA SER A 54 -13.16 -13.90 20.94
C SER A 54 -13.74 -12.59 21.45
N SER A 55 -15.05 -12.44 21.28
CA SER A 55 -15.82 -11.65 22.24
C SER A 55 -16.26 -12.64 23.32
N PRO A 56 -15.74 -12.58 24.55
CA PRO A 56 -16.29 -13.34 25.65
C PRO A 56 -17.76 -12.90 25.86
N PRO A 57 -18.68 -13.81 26.23
CA PRO A 57 -20.03 -13.40 26.59
C PRO A 57 -19.96 -12.40 27.75
N SER A 58 -20.80 -11.36 27.70
CA SER A 58 -20.93 -10.34 28.75
C SER A 58 -21.06 -11.02 30.12
N GLN A 59 -20.04 -10.90 30.95
CA GLN A 59 -20.08 -11.39 32.32
C GLN A 59 -20.84 -10.36 33.16
N ASP A 60 -22.16 -10.41 33.12
CA ASP A 60 -22.96 -9.88 34.23
C ASP A 60 -22.61 -10.69 35.48
N ASN A 61 -21.97 -10.03 36.45
CA ASN A 61 -21.84 -10.45 37.85
C ASN A 61 -21.10 -11.77 38.14
N LYS A 62 -19.80 -11.87 37.84
CA LYS A 62 -18.92 -12.78 38.60
C LYS A 62 -17.59 -12.12 38.93
N VAL A 63 -17.34 -11.96 40.24
CA VAL A 63 -16.10 -11.46 40.85
C VAL A 63 -14.91 -12.28 40.33
N PRO A 64 -13.74 -11.66 40.02
CA PRO A 64 -12.57 -12.40 39.56
C PRO A 64 -12.15 -13.48 40.56
N ALA A 65 -11.94 -14.70 40.08
CA ALA A 65 -11.48 -15.81 40.91
C ALA A 65 -10.01 -15.64 41.30
N GLU A 66 -9.64 -16.07 42.51
CA GLU A 66 -8.28 -15.98 43.04
C GLU A 66 -7.27 -16.82 42.23
N SER A 67 -6.10 -16.21 41.96
CA SER A 67 -4.99 -16.83 41.24
C SER A 67 -4.29 -17.91 42.07
N LYS A 68 -4.49 -19.18 41.74
CA LYS A 68 -3.62 -20.28 42.20
C LYS A 68 -2.39 -20.38 41.28
N PRO A 69 -1.14 -20.32 41.80
CA PRO A 69 0.05 -20.42 40.97
C PRO A 69 0.26 -21.84 40.44
N GLY A 70 0.40 -21.95 39.12
CA GLY A 70 1.27 -22.94 38.45
C GLY A 70 0.87 -24.41 38.55
N GLY A 71 -0.14 -24.83 37.80
CA GLY A 71 -0.20 -26.24 37.34
C GLY A 71 0.96 -26.52 36.38
N GLU A 72 1.47 -27.76 36.36
CA GLU A 72 2.51 -28.19 35.44
C GLU A 72 2.11 -27.81 34.02
N ARG A 73 2.89 -26.91 33.40
CA ARG A 73 2.69 -26.50 32.01
C ARG A 73 2.68 -27.78 31.17
N PRO A 74 1.60 -28.09 30.43
CA PRO A 74 1.61 -29.21 29.51
C PRO A 74 2.83 -29.08 28.59
N THR A 75 3.76 -30.01 28.70
CA THR A 75 4.96 -30.09 27.84
C THR A 75 4.64 -30.72 26.50
N THR A 76 3.35 -30.90 26.18
CA THR A 76 2.89 -31.38 24.88
C THR A 76 3.50 -30.50 23.79
N PRO A 77 4.31 -31.09 22.89
CA PRO A 77 4.86 -30.38 21.75
C PRO A 77 3.74 -29.69 20.96
N ALA A 78 4.05 -28.54 20.36
CA ALA A 78 3.10 -27.87 19.48
C ALA A 78 2.58 -28.85 18.42
N PRO A 79 1.27 -28.85 18.11
CA PRO A 79 0.74 -29.63 16.99
C PRO A 79 1.54 -29.34 15.72
N GLU A 80 1.85 -30.37 14.94
CA GLU A 80 2.54 -30.16 13.66
C GLU A 80 1.69 -29.24 12.76
N PRO A 81 2.32 -28.33 11.99
CA PRO A 81 1.62 -27.52 11.01
C PRO A 81 0.81 -28.42 10.06
N ALA A 82 -0.46 -28.07 9.84
CA ALA A 82 -1.27 -28.74 8.83
C ALA A 82 -0.58 -28.63 7.47
N ARG A 83 -0.18 -29.76 6.90
CA ARG A 83 0.37 -29.78 5.54
C ARG A 83 -0.81 -29.59 4.57
N PRO A 84 -0.75 -28.60 3.66
CA PRO A 84 -1.77 -28.45 2.63
C PRO A 84 -1.87 -29.74 1.82
N ASP A 85 -3.10 -30.12 1.45
CA ASP A 85 -3.32 -31.27 0.59
C ASP A 85 -2.63 -31.06 -0.80
N PRO A 86 -2.41 -32.13 -1.57
CA PRO A 86 -1.70 -32.05 -2.84
C PRO A 86 -2.38 -31.16 -3.89
N GLN A 87 -3.68 -30.88 -3.72
CA GLN A 87 -4.43 -30.02 -4.63
C GLN A 87 -4.18 -28.55 -4.30
N ALA A 88 -4.22 -28.17 -3.02
CA ALA A 88 -3.89 -26.83 -2.53
C ALA A 88 -2.42 -26.44 -2.82
N GLN A 89 -1.50 -27.40 -2.85
CA GLN A 89 -0.11 -27.15 -3.26
C GLN A 89 0.03 -26.85 -4.76
N LYS A 90 -0.79 -27.51 -5.60
CA LYS A 90 -0.78 -27.30 -7.05
C LYS A 90 -1.54 -26.04 -7.46
N GLU A 91 -2.58 -25.70 -6.71
CA GLU A 91 -3.40 -24.49 -6.90
C GLU A 91 -2.75 -23.23 -6.31
N GLY A 92 -1.48 -23.30 -5.91
CA GLY A 92 -0.70 -22.18 -5.37
C GLY A 92 -1.10 -20.86 -6.04
N ALA A 93 -1.34 -19.83 -5.20
CA ALA A 93 -2.08 -18.63 -5.56
C ALA A 93 -1.85 -18.20 -7.02
N LYS A 94 -2.88 -18.38 -7.87
CA LYS A 94 -2.83 -18.01 -9.28
C LYS A 94 -2.36 -16.56 -9.37
N ALA A 95 -1.19 -16.33 -9.96
CA ALA A 95 -0.65 -14.99 -10.12
C ALA A 95 -1.71 -14.13 -10.83
N ALA A 96 -2.20 -13.11 -10.12
CA ALA A 96 -3.28 -12.24 -10.59
C ALA A 96 -2.85 -11.35 -11.76
N LEU A 97 -1.56 -11.33 -12.10
CA LEU A 97 -0.97 -10.45 -13.09
C LEU A 97 -0.59 -11.22 -14.36
N PRO A 98 -0.87 -10.66 -15.55
CA PRO A 98 -0.34 -11.20 -16.79
C PRO A 98 1.20 -11.16 -16.76
N PRO A 99 1.88 -12.04 -17.52
CA PRO A 99 3.33 -11.97 -17.67
C PRO A 99 3.76 -10.57 -18.11
N ALA A 100 4.83 -10.04 -17.49
CA ALA A 100 5.35 -8.74 -17.86
C ALA A 100 5.76 -8.74 -19.35
N PRO A 101 5.47 -7.65 -20.10
CA PRO A 101 5.93 -7.51 -21.47
C PRO A 101 7.45 -7.63 -21.56
N ALA A 102 7.95 -8.22 -22.65
CA ALA A 102 9.38 -8.37 -22.88
C ALA A 102 10.07 -7.00 -22.83
N GLU A 103 11.07 -6.89 -21.97
CA GLU A 103 11.89 -5.69 -21.88
C GLU A 103 12.66 -5.48 -23.17
N LYS A 104 12.67 -4.25 -23.68
CA LYS A 104 13.50 -3.88 -24.82
C LYS A 104 14.95 -3.77 -24.36
N MET A 105 15.70 -4.85 -24.48
CA MET A 105 17.15 -4.80 -24.33
C MET A 105 17.78 -4.13 -25.55
N ALA A 106 18.52 -3.05 -25.32
CA ALA A 106 19.39 -2.48 -26.35
C ALA A 106 20.55 -3.47 -26.64
N PRO A 107 21.11 -3.46 -27.87
CA PRO A 107 22.29 -4.25 -28.18
C PRO A 107 23.44 -3.92 -27.20
N PRO A 108 24.24 -4.92 -26.77
CA PRO A 108 25.42 -4.67 -25.95
C PRO A 108 26.37 -3.67 -26.64
N ILE A 109 26.90 -2.72 -25.87
CA ILE A 109 27.86 -1.73 -26.36
C ILE A 109 29.20 -2.44 -26.57
N THR A 110 29.74 -2.39 -27.79
CA THR A 110 31.12 -2.83 -28.05
C THR A 110 32.11 -1.82 -27.48
N GLU A 111 33.05 -2.29 -26.66
CA GLU A 111 34.17 -1.49 -26.16
C GLU A 111 35.01 -0.92 -27.32
N LYS A 112 35.62 0.24 -27.09
CA LYS A 112 36.42 0.98 -28.08
C LYS A 112 37.79 0.34 -28.31
#